data_AF-A0AAJ6HBM7-F1
#
_entry.id   AF-A0AAJ6HBM7-F1
#
_cell.length_a   1.000
_cell.length_b   1.000
_cell.length_c   1.000
_cell.angle_alpha   90.00
_cell.angle_beta   90.00
_cell.angle_gamma   90.00
#
_symmetry.space_group_name_H-M   'P 1'
#
loop_
_entity.id
_entity.type
_entity.pdbx_description
1 polymer ?
#
loop_
_entity_poly.entity_id
_entity_poly.type
_entity_poly.pdbx_seq_one_letter_code
_entity_poly.pdbx_strand_id
1 'polypeptide(L)'
;MLIQLDLNVNDAEALLRHCAGHEPDTGDFRENARIREALETLAVALEDAMSPAHGSGESPETIDPQLLDAALGLFGDKAKAMSWLCTPLRALGQKSPKDVPIAEALTLIGRLEHGFGA
;
A
#
# COMPACT_ATOMS: atom_id res chain seq x y z
N MET A 1 6.33 11.04 12.91
CA MET A 1 7.13 11.10 11.67
C MET A 1 7.01 9.75 11.01
N LEU A 2 6.44 9.68 9.80
CA LEU A 2 6.49 8.47 8.98
C LEU A 2 7.66 8.62 8.02
N ILE A 3 8.67 7.77 8.17
CA ILE A 3 9.80 7.70 7.23
C ILE A 3 9.32 6.76 6.11
N GLN A 4 9.10 7.29 4.91
CA GLN A 4 8.87 6.47 3.71
C GLN A 4 10.22 5.96 3.21
N LEU A 5 10.41 4.65 3.27
CA LEU A 5 11.60 3.96 2.84
C LEU A 5 11.31 3.32 1.48
N ASP A 6 11.78 3.97 0.40
CA ASP A 6 11.78 3.38 -0.94
C ASP A 6 12.94 2.37 -1.03
N LEU A 7 12.79 1.23 -0.36
CA LEU A 7 13.73 0.12 -0.43
C LEU A 7 13.07 -1.10 -1.07
N ASN A 8 13.81 -1.76 -1.95
CA ASN A 8 13.43 -3.08 -2.42
C ASN A 8 13.44 -4.09 -1.26
N VAL A 9 12.60 -5.12 -1.34
CA VAL A 9 12.38 -6.12 -0.28
C VAL A 9 13.70 -6.78 0.15
N ASN A 10 14.61 -7.03 -0.79
CA ASN A 10 15.91 -7.64 -0.47
C ASN A 10 16.80 -6.74 0.38
N ASP A 11 16.82 -5.44 0.06
CA ASP A 11 17.59 -4.44 0.79
C ASP A 11 16.97 -4.16 2.16
N ALA A 12 15.63 -4.12 2.25
CA ALA A 12 14.91 -4.01 3.52
C ALA A 12 15.20 -5.19 4.46
N GLU A 13 15.20 -6.42 3.94
CA GLU A 13 15.56 -7.62 4.71
C GLU A 13 17.02 -7.59 5.17
N ALA A 14 17.95 -7.15 4.31
CA ALA A 14 19.35 -7.00 4.66
C ALA A 14 19.57 -5.96 5.78
N LEU A 15 18.86 -4.83 5.70
CA LEU A 15 18.91 -3.78 6.72
C LEU A 15 18.30 -4.23 8.04
N LEU A 16 17.18 -4.98 8.00
CA LEU A 16 16.55 -5.54 9.18
C LEU A 16 17.51 -6.49 9.93
N ARG A 17 18.19 -7.37 9.20
CA ARG A 17 19.21 -8.26 9.78
C ARG A 17 20.37 -7.49 10.40
N HIS A 18 20.77 -6.39 9.78
CA HIS A 18 21.80 -5.51 10.34
C HIS A 18 21.33 -4.86 11.64
N CYS A 19 20.11 -4.30 11.68
CA CYS A 19 19.56 -3.68 12.88
C CYS A 19 19.41 -4.66 14.04
N ALA A 20 19.04 -5.91 13.76
CA ALA A 20 18.89 -6.96 14.77
C ALA A 20 20.23 -7.50 15.31
N GLY A 21 21.30 -7.45 14.49
CA GLY A 21 22.62 -7.98 14.85
C GLY A 21 23.62 -6.94 15.32
N HIS A 22 23.33 -5.65 15.20
CA HIS A 22 24.25 -4.58 15.55
C HIS A 22 24.24 -4.28 17.05
N GLU A 23 25.37 -4.52 17.71
CA GLU A 23 25.60 -4.10 19.09
C GLU A 23 26.34 -2.75 19.10
N PRO A 24 25.71 -1.64 19.53
CA PRO A 24 26.39 -0.36 19.59
C PRO A 24 27.42 -0.36 20.72
N ASP A 25 28.68 -0.12 20.36
CA ASP A 25 29.80 0.05 21.29
C ASP A 25 30.51 1.39 21.05
N THR A 26 29.86 2.48 21.49
CA THR A 26 30.40 3.85 21.36
C THR A 26 31.22 4.29 22.57
N GLY A 27 31.36 3.42 23.59
CA GLY A 27 31.99 3.76 24.87
C GLY A 27 31.12 4.62 25.81
N ASP A 28 29.97 5.13 25.36
CA ASP A 28 28.99 5.84 26.18
C ASP A 28 27.70 5.01 26.32
N PHE A 29 27.34 4.65 27.55
CA PHE A 29 26.18 3.81 27.84
C PHE A 29 24.85 4.48 27.43
N ARG A 30 24.74 5.80 27.58
CA ARG A 30 23.51 6.53 27.24
C ARG A 30 23.34 6.62 25.73
N GLU A 31 24.42 6.85 25.01
CA GLU A 31 24.43 6.84 23.56
C GLU A 31 24.12 5.43 23.02
N ASN A 32 24.74 4.39 23.58
CA ASN A 32 24.44 3.00 23.21
C ASN A 32 22.95 2.66 23.42
N ALA A 33 22.34 3.14 24.50
CA ALA A 33 20.90 2.97 24.74
C ALA A 33 20.05 3.69 23.68
N ARG A 34 20.38 4.93 23.34
CA ARG A 34 19.68 5.69 22.30
C ARG A 34 19.79 5.06 20.92
N ILE A 35 20.99 4.59 20.56
CA ILE A 35 21.22 3.91 19.28
C ILE A 35 20.41 2.62 19.21
N ARG A 36 20.38 1.85 20.31
CA ARG A 36 19.55 0.64 20.39
C ARG A 36 18.07 0.96 20.18
N GLU A 37 17.53 1.96 20.90
CA GLU A 37 16.13 2.36 20.73
C GLU A 37 15.83 2.83 19.30
N ALA A 38 16.76 3.54 18.66
CA ALA A 38 16.63 3.97 17.28
C ALA A 38 16.65 2.78 16.29
N LEU A 39 17.51 1.80 16.51
CA LEU A 39 17.58 0.57 15.70
C LEU A 39 16.34 -0.29 15.86
N GLU A 40 15.80 -0.43 17.08
CA GLU A 40 14.54 -1.12 17.34
C GLU A 40 13.37 -0.42 16.63
N THR A 41 13.31 0.90 16.70
CA THR A 41 12.28 1.70 15.99
C THR A 41 12.38 1.51 14.47
N LEU A 42 13.61 1.48 13.93
CA LEU A 42 13.85 1.26 12.50
C LEU A 42 13.45 -0.16 12.08
N ALA A 43 13.75 -1.18 12.88
CA ALA A 43 13.36 -2.56 12.62
C ALA A 43 11.83 -2.70 12.53
N VAL A 44 11.10 -2.14 13.48
CA VAL A 44 9.62 -2.15 13.48
C VAL A 44 9.05 -1.48 12.23
N ALA A 45 9.62 -0.34 11.81
CA ALA A 45 9.17 0.35 10.60
C ALA A 45 9.45 -0.46 9.32
N LEU A 46 10.59 -1.17 9.26
CA LEU A 46 10.91 -2.05 8.14
C LEU A 46 10.00 -3.27 8.10
N GLU A 47 9.70 -3.88 9.25
CA GLU A 47 8.75 -5.01 9.33
C GLU A 47 7.33 -4.60 8.93
N ASP A 48 6.86 -3.42 9.34
CA ASP A 48 5.57 -2.86 8.92
C ASP A 48 5.53 -2.62 7.40
N ALA A 49 6.61 -2.06 6.83
CA ALA A 49 6.73 -1.84 5.39
C ALA A 49 6.80 -3.14 4.57
N MET A 50 7.41 -4.21 5.11
CA MET A 50 7.48 -5.52 4.47
C MET A 50 6.23 -6.36 4.67
N SER A 51 5.40 -6.04 5.67
CA SER A 51 4.15 -6.73 5.91
C SER A 51 3.14 -6.39 4.82
N PRO A 52 2.60 -7.39 4.08
CA PRO A 52 1.60 -7.13 3.03
C PRO A 52 0.27 -6.59 3.58
N ALA A 53 0.14 -6.47 4.92
CA ALA A 53 -1.04 -5.94 5.58
C ALA A 53 -1.08 -4.40 5.62
N HIS A 54 0.04 -3.70 5.39
CA HIS A 54 0.05 -2.23 5.28
C HIS A 54 -0.05 -1.81 3.81
N GLY A 55 -1.20 -2.13 3.21
CA GLY A 55 -1.61 -1.61 1.91
C GLY A 55 -1.91 -0.11 1.98
N SER A 56 -0.88 0.71 2.08
CA SER A 56 -0.93 2.14 1.79
C SER A 56 -0.33 2.39 0.42
N GLY A 57 -1.10 2.05 -0.62
CA GLY A 57 -1.31 2.94 -1.77
C GLY A 57 -0.14 3.37 -2.66
N GLU A 58 0.94 2.60 -2.80
CA GLU A 58 2.05 2.99 -3.69
C GLU A 58 2.46 1.85 -4.64
N SER A 59 1.64 1.61 -5.66
CA SER A 59 2.02 0.97 -6.94
C SER A 59 1.04 1.41 -8.03
N PRO A 60 1.19 2.62 -8.60
CA PRO A 60 0.25 3.17 -9.55
C PRO A 60 0.59 2.74 -10.98
N GLU A 61 0.43 1.48 -11.38
CA GLU A 61 0.69 1.14 -12.80
C GLU A 61 -0.04 -0.08 -13.37
N THR A 62 -0.49 -1.01 -12.54
CA THR A 62 -1.27 -2.17 -13.01
C THR A 62 -2.64 -2.14 -12.36
N ILE A 63 -3.63 -1.66 -13.11
CA ILE A 63 -5.05 -1.91 -12.80
C ILE A 63 -5.20 -3.41 -12.57
N ASP A 64 -5.68 -3.81 -11.40
CA ASP A 64 -5.91 -5.22 -11.09
C ASP A 64 -6.76 -5.89 -12.18
N PRO A 65 -6.34 -7.06 -12.71
CA PRO A 65 -7.06 -7.73 -13.79
C PRO A 65 -8.49 -8.11 -13.39
N GLN A 66 -8.70 -8.47 -12.12
CA GLN A 66 -10.03 -8.76 -11.58
C GLN A 66 -10.92 -7.52 -11.50
N LEU A 67 -10.35 -6.34 -11.22
CA LEU A 67 -11.10 -5.09 -11.20
C LEU A 67 -11.49 -4.65 -12.62
N LEU A 68 -10.59 -4.85 -13.59
CA LEU A 68 -10.87 -4.60 -14.99
C LEU A 68 -11.97 -5.53 -15.53
N ASP A 69 -11.91 -6.82 -15.18
CA ASP A 69 -12.92 -7.81 -15.57
C ASP A 69 -14.31 -7.47 -15.03
N ALA A 70 -14.41 -7.13 -13.75
CA ALA A 70 -15.67 -6.71 -13.12
C ALA A 70 -16.23 -5.43 -13.77
N ALA A 71 -15.38 -4.43 -14.04
CA ALA A 71 -15.80 -3.21 -14.74
C ALA A 71 -16.22 -3.51 -16.20
N LEU A 72 -15.56 -4.45 -16.87
CA LEU A 72 -15.92 -4.88 -18.21
C LEU A 72 -17.26 -5.64 -18.23
N GLY A 73 -17.56 -6.43 -17.19
CA GLY A 73 -18.88 -7.04 -16.98
C GLY A 73 -20.00 -6.01 -16.82
N LEU A 74 -19.74 -4.93 -16.07
CA LEU A 74 -20.71 -3.85 -15.85
C LEU A 74 -20.94 -2.98 -17.08
N PHE A 75 -19.87 -2.56 -17.77
CA PHE A 75 -19.96 -1.59 -18.87
C PHE A 75 -20.02 -2.22 -20.27
N GLY A 76 -19.66 -3.51 -20.42
CA GLY A 76 -19.58 -4.23 -21.70
C GLY A 76 -18.48 -3.76 -22.66
N ASP A 77 -17.86 -2.62 -22.37
CA ASP A 77 -16.87 -1.95 -23.21
C ASP A 77 -15.58 -1.72 -22.44
N LYS A 78 -14.46 -2.26 -22.95
CA LYS A 78 -13.13 -2.06 -22.34
C LYS A 78 -12.76 -0.58 -22.21
N ALA A 79 -13.07 0.23 -23.22
CA ALA A 79 -12.76 1.66 -23.20
C ALA A 79 -13.53 2.42 -22.11
N LYS A 80 -14.82 2.09 -21.92
CA LYS A 80 -15.66 2.69 -20.85
C LYS A 80 -15.21 2.22 -19.48
N ALA A 81 -14.91 0.93 -19.32
CA ALA A 81 -14.39 0.38 -18.08
C ALA A 81 -13.08 1.08 -17.68
N MET A 82 -12.11 1.21 -18.60
CA MET A 82 -10.85 1.91 -18.32
C MET A 82 -11.05 3.39 -18.01
N SER A 83 -11.92 4.08 -18.76
CA SER A 83 -12.24 5.49 -18.49
C SER A 83 -12.86 5.65 -17.11
N TRP A 84 -13.77 4.77 -16.71
CA TRP A 84 -14.41 4.78 -15.40
C TRP A 84 -13.42 4.47 -14.26
N LEU A 85 -12.56 3.48 -14.43
CA LEU A 85 -11.51 3.11 -13.45
C LEU A 85 -10.51 4.24 -13.20
N CYS A 86 -10.31 5.11 -14.19
CA CYS A 86 -9.46 6.30 -14.08
C CYS A 86 -10.23 7.58 -13.72
N THR A 87 -11.57 7.53 -13.67
CA THR A 87 -12.39 8.69 -13.33
C THR A 87 -12.56 8.77 -11.81
N PRO A 88 -12.24 9.92 -11.18
CA PRO A 88 -12.45 10.09 -9.74
C PRO A 88 -13.95 10.07 -9.42
N LEU A 89 -14.34 9.23 -8.47
CA LEU A 89 -15.74 9.06 -8.07
C LEU A 89 -16.00 9.71 -6.72
N ARG A 90 -17.11 10.47 -6.62
CA ARG A 90 -17.55 11.04 -5.33
C ARG A 90 -17.83 9.95 -4.29
N ALA A 91 -18.32 8.79 -4.72
CA ALA A 91 -18.60 7.65 -3.85
C ALA A 91 -17.34 7.08 -3.16
N LEU A 92 -16.16 7.35 -3.72
CA LEU A 92 -14.85 6.96 -3.17
C LEU A 92 -14.11 8.16 -2.57
N GLY A 93 -14.81 9.27 -2.28
CA GLY A 93 -14.19 10.47 -1.73
C GLY A 93 -13.31 11.23 -2.74
N GLN A 94 -13.66 11.23 -4.03
CA GLN A 94 -12.90 11.81 -5.14
C GLN A 94 -11.62 11.02 -5.51
N LYS A 95 -11.54 9.75 -5.12
CA LYS A 95 -10.52 8.82 -5.58
C LYS A 95 -11.01 8.04 -6.80
N SER A 96 -10.09 7.61 -7.66
CA SER A 96 -10.44 6.71 -8.76
C SER A 96 -10.52 5.27 -8.26
N PRO A 97 -11.34 4.41 -8.87
CA PRO A 97 -11.46 3.00 -8.50
C PRO A 97 -10.13 2.22 -8.49
N LYS A 98 -9.15 2.61 -9.30
CA LYS A 98 -7.80 2.02 -9.30
C LYS A 98 -6.92 2.44 -8.11
N ASP A 99 -7.26 3.53 -7.44
CA ASP A 99 -6.49 4.13 -6.34
C ASP A 99 -7.01 3.70 -4.95
N VAL A 100 -8.03 2.84 -4.93
CA VAL A 100 -8.65 2.29 -3.71
C VAL A 100 -8.44 0.77 -3.65
N PRO A 101 -8.48 0.15 -2.47
CA PRO A 101 -8.33 -1.29 -2.36
C PRO A 101 -9.37 -2.05 -3.18
N ILE A 102 -8.94 -3.14 -3.82
CA ILE A 102 -9.76 -3.95 -4.73
C ILE A 102 -11.10 -4.40 -4.13
N ALA A 103 -11.12 -4.72 -2.82
CA ALA A 103 -12.33 -5.12 -2.12
C ALA A 103 -13.39 -4.00 -2.08
N GLU A 104 -12.97 -2.75 -1.86
CA GLU A 104 -13.88 -1.59 -1.93
C GLU A 104 -14.34 -1.34 -3.36
N ALA A 105 -13.42 -1.42 -4.33
CA ALA A 105 -13.74 -1.19 -5.73
C ALA A 105 -14.77 -2.21 -6.27
N LEU A 106 -14.62 -3.49 -5.93
CA LEU A 106 -15.57 -4.55 -6.31
C LEU A 106 -16.93 -4.40 -5.61
N THR A 107 -16.93 -4.01 -4.33
CA THR A 107 -18.18 -3.71 -3.60
C THR A 107 -18.96 -2.60 -4.30
N LEU A 108 -18.25 -1.59 -4.82
CA LEU A 108 -18.87 -0.50 -5.57
C LEU A 108 -19.43 -0.95 -6.92
N ILE A 109 -18.72 -1.82 -7.65
CA ILE A 109 -19.21 -2.42 -8.90
C ILE A 109 -20.47 -3.25 -8.66
N GLY A 110 -20.47 -4.14 -7.65
CA GLY A 110 -21.65 -4.93 -7.32
C GLY A 110 -22.87 -4.07 -6.93
N ARG A 111 -22.62 -2.91 -6.29
CA ARG A 111 -23.66 -1.92 -5.97
C ARG A 111 -24.19 -1.19 -7.22
N LEU A 112 -23.34 -0.97 -8.23
CA LEU A 112 -23.74 -0.41 -9.52
C LEU A 112 -24.52 -1.44 -10.36
N GLU A 113 -24.09 -2.70 -10.37
CA GLU A 113 -24.79 -3.81 -11.05
C GLU A 113 -26.20 -4.03 -10.50
N HIS A 114 -26.36 -3.96 -9.16
CA HIS A 114 -27.66 -4.10 -8.50
C HIS A 114 -28.53 -2.83 -8.51
N GLY A 115 -28.11 -1.77 -9.21
CA GLY A 115 -28.98 -0.63 -9.52
C GLY A 115 -29.14 0.40 -8.41
N PHE A 116 -28.05 0.82 -7.75
CA PHE A 116 -28.10 2.06 -6.97
C PHE A 116 -27.91 3.28 -7.87
N GLY A 117 -29.03 3.77 -8.38
CA GLY A 117 -29.16 5.15 -8.86
C GLY A 117 -28.89 6.13 -7.72
N ALA A 118 -28.14 7.18 -8.03
CA ALA A 118 -28.28 8.46 -7.34
C ALA A 118 -29.48 9.21 -7.92
#